data_AF-N8VHW1-F1
#
_entry.id   AF-N8VHW1-F1
#
_cell.length_a   1.000
_cell.length_b   1.000
_cell.length_c   1.000
_cell.angle_alpha   90.00
_cell.angle_beta   90.00
_cell.angle_gamma   90.00
#
_symmetry.space_group_name_H-M   'P 1'
#
loop_
_entity.id
_entity.type
_entity.pdbx_description
1 polymer ?
#
loop_
_entity_poly.entity_id
_entity_poly.type
_entity_poly.pdbx_seq_one_letter_code
_entity_poly.pdbx_strand_id
1 'polypeptide(L)' 'AANIMTLIQSAKLNGLDPYAYLSDVLKRLPTHKVTQIEELLPHCWKPEPN' A
#
# COMPACT_ATOMS: atom_id res chain seq x y z
N ALA A 1 -14.23 9.06 4.72
CA ALA A 1 -13.86 8.68 3.35
C ALA A 1 -12.51 9.30 2.96
N ALA A 2 -11.42 8.90 3.64
CA ALA A 2 -10.10 9.55 3.53
C ALA A 2 -8.96 8.55 3.30
N ASN A 3 -9.24 7.36 2.74
CA ASN A 3 -8.29 6.26 2.86
C ASN A 3 -7.37 6.16 1.63
N ILE A 4 -7.90 6.06 0.42
CA ILE A 4 -7.06 5.82 -0.77
C ILE A 4 -6.25 7.08 -1.17
N MET A 5 -6.87 8.27 -1.17
CA MET A 5 -6.17 9.51 -1.55
C MET A 5 -5.03 9.85 -0.58
N THR A 6 -5.25 9.65 0.73
CA THR A 6 -4.21 9.85 1.76
C THR A 6 -3.10 8.82 1.66
N LEU A 7 -3.43 7.56 1.32
CA LEU A 7 -2.44 6.50 1.08
C LEU A 7 -1.59 6.79 -0.16
N ILE A 8 -2.20 7.22 -1.26
CA ILE A 8 -1.49 7.66 -2.48
C ILE A 8 -0.57 8.84 -2.17
N GLN A 9 -1.06 9.84 -1.43
CA GLN A 9 -0.24 10.98 -1.05
C GLN A 9 0.91 10.56 -0.14
N SER A 10 0.66 9.66 0.81
CA SER A 10 1.69 9.11 1.69
C SER A 10 2.72 8.28 0.90
N ALA A 11 2.32 7.49 -0.08
CA ALA A 11 3.23 6.75 -0.96
C ALA A 11 4.16 7.71 -1.72
N LYS A 12 3.61 8.79 -2.29
CA LYS A 12 4.41 9.86 -2.93
C LYS A 12 5.41 10.50 -1.96
N LEU A 13 4.98 10.79 -0.73
CA LEU A 13 5.85 11.36 0.31
C LEU A 13 6.97 10.39 0.75
N ASN A 14 6.74 9.08 0.67
CA ASN A 14 7.75 8.06 0.93
C ASN A 14 8.63 7.75 -0.32
N GLY A 15 8.45 8.48 -1.43
CA GLY A 15 9.21 8.25 -2.66
C GLY A 15 8.81 6.97 -3.41
N LEU A 16 7.67 6.37 -3.08
CA LEU A 16 7.15 5.18 -3.74
C LEU A 16 6.40 5.54 -5.03
N ASP A 17 6.42 4.62 -5.98
CA ASP A 17 5.54 4.72 -7.14
C ASP A 17 4.07 4.48 -6.70
N PRO A 18 3.16 5.47 -6.85
CA PRO A 18 1.81 5.35 -6.31
C PRO A 18 0.98 4.30 -7.04
N TYR A 19 1.28 4.05 -8.31
CA TYR A 19 0.57 3.08 -9.12
C TYR A 19 0.99 1.65 -8.76
N ALA A 20 2.28 1.41 -8.59
CA ALA A 20 2.82 0.13 -8.12
C ALA A 20 2.31 -0.20 -6.72
N TYR A 21 2.38 0.76 -5.79
CA TYR A 21 1.87 0.61 -4.43
C TYR A 21 0.37 0.28 -4.42
N LEU A 22 -0.45 1.05 -5.15
CA LEU A 22 -1.90 0.80 -5.18
C LEU A 22 -2.24 -0.55 -5.83
N SER A 23 -1.55 -0.93 -6.91
CA SER A 23 -1.76 -2.22 -7.56
C SER A 23 -1.44 -3.39 -6.63
N ASP A 24 -0.32 -3.30 -5.91
CA ASP A 24 0.12 -4.31 -4.94
C ASP A 24 -0.87 -4.42 -3.77
N VAL A 25 -1.24 -3.29 -3.17
CA VAL A 25 -2.20 -3.24 -2.06
C VAL A 25 -3.57 -3.78 -2.46
N LEU A 26 -4.09 -3.45 -3.65
CA LEU A 26 -5.37 -3.96 -4.13
C LEU A 26 -5.34 -5.47 -4.43
N LYS A 27 -4.20 -6.00 -4.89
CA LYS A 27 -4.02 -7.44 -5.12
C LYS A 27 -3.91 -8.22 -3.82
N ARG A 28 -3.26 -7.64 -2.80
CA ARG A 28 -3.03 -8.28 -1.50
C ARG A 28 -4.23 -8.15 -0.57
N LEU A 29 -4.98 -7.05 -0.61
CA LEU A 29 -6.18 -6.81 0.20
C LEU A 29 -7.15 -8.00 0.37
N PRO A 30 -7.55 -8.75 -0.68
CA PRO A 30 -8.46 -9.88 -0.52
C PRO A 30 -7.83 -11.10 0.15
N THR A 31 -6.51 -11.27 0.09
CA THR A 31 -5.78 -12.42 0.64
C THR A 31 -5.03 -12.08 1.94
N HIS A 32 -4.88 -10.80 2.26
CA HIS A 32 -4.10 -10.31 3.38
C HIS A 32 -4.95 -10.20 4.64
N LYS A 33 -4.36 -10.59 5.77
CA LYS A 33 -5.03 -10.51 7.06
C LYS A 33 -5.12 -9.06 7.49
N VAL A 34 -6.27 -8.66 8.06
CA VAL A 34 -6.47 -7.31 8.61
C VAL A 34 -5.41 -6.97 9.68
N THR A 35 -4.94 -7.97 10.43
CA THR A 35 -3.87 -7.82 11.43
C THR A 35 -2.51 -7.47 10.85
N GLN A 36 -2.32 -7.58 9.52
CA GLN A 36 -1.07 -7.27 8.82
C GLN A 36 -1.22 -6.05 7.90
N ILE A 37 -2.34 -5.33 7.95
CA ILE A 37 -2.58 -4.16 7.10
C ILE A 37 -1.55 -3.05 7.31
N GLU A 38 -0.87 -3.04 8.46
CA GLU A 38 0.26 -2.16 8.75
C GLU A 38 1.44 -2.39 7.80
N GLU A 39 1.66 -3.62 7.33
CA GLU A 39 2.69 -3.95 6.32
C GLU A 39 2.34 -3.38 4.94
N LEU A 40 1.06 -3.11 4.69
CA LEU A 40 0.57 -2.47 3.48
C LEU A 40 0.59 -0.95 3.58
N LEU A 41 1.00 -0.35 4.71
CA LEU A 41 1.14 1.10 4.81
C LEU A 41 2.37 1.58 4.01
N PRO A 42 2.33 2.77 3.41
CA PRO A 42 3.35 3.22 2.47
C PRO A 42 4.75 3.43 3.10
N HIS A 43 4.86 3.46 4.43
CA HIS A 43 6.15 3.51 5.12
C HIS A 43 6.73 2.12 5.42
N CYS A 44 5.89 1.07 5.47
CA CYS A 44 6.26 -0.33 5.73
C CYS A 44 6.15 -1.21 4.47
N TRP A 45 5.65 -0.65 3.37
CA TRP A 45 5.38 -1.38 2.15
C TRP A 45 6.64 -1.99 1.58
N LYS A 46 6.58 -3.31 1.37
CA LYS A 46 7.60 -4.09 0.67
C LYS A 46 6.98 -4.64 -0.60
N PRO A 47 7.52 -4.31 -1.79
CA PRO A 47 7.04 -4.91 -3.03
C PRO A 47 7.23 -6.42 -2.94
N GLU A 48 6.19 -7.18 -3.27
CA GLU A 48 6.34 -8.64 -3.38
C GLU A 48 7.33 -8.93 -4.52
N PRO A 49 8.45 -9.63 -4.25
CA PRO A 49 9.29 -10.13 -5.32
C PRO A 49 8.49 -11.21 -6.05
N ASN A 50 8.22 -10.95 -7.33
CA ASN A 50 7.59 -11.90 -8.24
C ASN A 50 8.50 -13.11 -8.51
#